data_AF-A0A815Z2D3-F1
#
_entry.id   AF-A0A815Z2D3-F1
#
_cell.length_a   1.000
_cell.length_b   1.000
_cell.length_c   1.000
_cell.angle_alpha   90.00
_cell.angle_beta   90.00
_cell.angle_gamma   90.00
#
_symmetry.space_group_name_H-M   'P 1'
#
loop_
_entity.id
_entity.type
_entity.pdbx_description
1 polymer ?
#
loop_
_entity_poly.entity_id
_entity_poly.type
_entity_poly.pdbx_seq_one_letter_code
_entity_poly.pdbx_strand_id
1 'polypeptide(L)'
;MQSKRCRLYEGDIDNTGSIVNSQSTQSVVGTIKLNTDDFIDYGRPCSFCENKPYLVCMNSMCQCQSHSFYNGSMCQSQKFLGGSCTNDKECRNDINLTCLSTMQCG
;
A
#
# COMPACT_ATOMS: atom_id res chain seq x y z
N MET A 1 29.52 1.59 1.83
CA MET A 1 28.69 0.36 1.72
C MET A 1 27.56 0.47 2.73
N GLN A 2 26.33 0.77 2.31
CA GLN A 2 25.16 0.97 3.21
C GLN A 2 24.32 -0.31 3.31
N SER A 3 23.93 -0.67 4.53
CA SER A 3 23.14 -1.88 4.84
C SER A 3 21.64 -1.59 4.76
N LYS A 4 20.90 -2.40 3.99
CA LYS A 4 19.43 -2.35 3.81
C LYS A 4 18.69 -3.04 4.97
N ARG A 5 18.55 -2.41 6.15
CA ARG A 5 17.67 -2.93 7.22
C ARG A 5 16.91 -1.81 7.93
N CYS A 6 15.60 -1.98 8.09
CA CYS A 6 14.71 -1.06 8.84
C CYS A 6 14.40 -1.62 10.24
N ARG A 7 14.19 -0.74 11.24
CA ARG A 7 13.79 -1.07 12.62
C ARG A 7 12.56 -0.27 13.05
N LEU A 8 11.71 -0.86 13.90
CA LEU A 8 10.66 -0.14 14.63
C LEU A 8 11.08 0.23 16.02
N TYR A 9 10.36 1.25 16.49
CA TYR A 9 10.45 1.81 17.81
C TYR A 9 9.04 2.08 18.32
N GLU A 10 8.79 1.74 19.57
CA GLU A 10 7.55 2.03 20.28
C GLU A 10 7.84 3.16 21.28
N GLY A 11 7.01 4.20 21.25
CA GLY A 11 7.24 5.43 21.99
C GLY A 11 6.17 5.66 23.04
N ASP A 12 6.61 5.91 24.26
CA ASP A 12 5.82 6.37 25.41
C ASP A 12 5.49 7.86 25.23
N ILE A 13 4.24 8.27 25.52
CA ILE A 13 3.76 9.65 25.35
C ILE A 13 4.56 10.68 26.17
N ASP A 14 5.22 10.23 27.25
CA ASP A 14 6.06 11.07 28.11
C ASP A 14 7.55 11.08 27.70
N ASN A 15 7.99 10.18 26.82
CA ASN A 15 9.39 9.99 26.39
C ASN A 15 9.56 9.81 24.86
N THR A 16 8.56 10.17 24.06
CA THR A 16 8.53 9.83 22.63
C THR A 16 9.60 10.61 21.86
N GLY A 17 10.62 9.91 21.41
CA GLY A 17 11.75 10.47 20.65
C GLY A 17 12.97 9.56 20.57
N SER A 18 13.03 8.52 21.41
CA SER A 18 14.12 7.55 21.38
C SER A 18 13.74 6.23 20.74
N ILE A 19 14.58 5.85 19.79
CA ILE A 19 14.49 4.72 18.90
C ILE A 19 15.27 3.57 19.59
N VAL A 20 14.58 2.67 20.31
CA VAL A 20 15.15 1.46 20.98
C VAL A 20 15.28 0.20 20.12
N ASN A 21 16.48 -0.35 20.11
CA ASN A 21 16.87 -1.48 19.27
C ASN A 21 16.09 -2.78 19.59
N SER A 22 15.25 -3.24 18.66
CA SER A 22 14.53 -4.53 18.74
C SER A 22 15.30 -5.69 18.09
N GLN A 23 15.20 -6.88 18.70
CA GLN A 23 15.70 -8.14 18.13
C GLN A 23 14.74 -8.75 17.08
N SER A 24 13.54 -8.20 16.93
CA SER A 24 12.61 -8.65 15.90
C SER A 24 13.12 -8.30 14.50
N THR A 25 13.04 -9.26 13.59
CA THR A 25 13.29 -9.03 12.15
C THR A 25 12.17 -8.24 11.48
N GLN A 26 11.04 -8.06 12.18
CA GLN A 26 9.88 -7.34 11.69
C GLN A 26 9.47 -6.23 12.67
N SER A 27 9.12 -5.10 12.09
CA SER A 27 8.78 -3.89 12.80
C SER A 27 7.30 -3.61 12.52
N VAL A 28 6.41 -4.07 13.40
CA VAL A 28 4.94 -3.92 13.24
C VAL A 28 4.40 -2.97 14.30
N VAL A 29 3.88 -1.80 13.88
CA VAL A 29 3.30 -0.79 14.80
C VAL A 29 1.80 -1.05 15.03
N GLY A 30 1.22 -1.97 14.24
CA GLY A 30 -0.19 -2.31 14.30
C GLY A 30 -0.64 -3.03 13.03
N THR A 31 -1.89 -3.50 13.04
CA THR A 31 -2.53 -4.16 11.90
C THR A 31 -3.89 -3.54 11.66
N ILE A 32 -4.21 -3.24 10.40
CA ILE A 32 -5.56 -2.85 9.98
C ILE A 32 -6.18 -4.06 9.29
N LYS A 33 -7.38 -4.45 9.71
CA LYS A 33 -8.15 -5.48 9.04
C LYS A 33 -9.00 -4.82 7.96
N LEU A 34 -8.73 -5.14 6.70
CA LEU A 34 -9.53 -4.70 5.56
C LEU A 34 -10.58 -5.76 5.24
N ASN A 35 -11.84 -5.37 5.04
CA ASN A 35 -12.87 -6.26 4.52
C ASN A 35 -12.99 -6.06 3.00
N THR A 36 -13.11 -7.15 2.24
CA THR A 36 -13.36 -7.08 0.80
C THR A 36 -14.67 -6.37 0.47
N ASP A 37 -15.65 -6.43 1.37
CA ASP A 37 -16.94 -5.75 1.21
C ASP A 37 -16.80 -4.21 1.14
N ASP A 38 -15.70 -3.67 1.67
CA ASP A 38 -15.41 -2.24 1.63
C ASP A 38 -15.02 -1.75 0.21
N PHE A 39 -14.76 -2.68 -0.71
CA PHE A 39 -14.28 -2.40 -2.07
C PHE A 39 -15.27 -2.81 -3.17
N ILE A 40 -16.48 -3.27 -2.82
CA ILE A 40 -17.49 -3.75 -3.77
C ILE A 40 -17.91 -2.70 -4.80
N ASP A 41 -17.74 -1.43 -4.47
CA ASP A 41 -18.11 -0.30 -5.32
C ASP A 41 -16.98 0.13 -6.26
N TYR A 42 -15.84 -0.58 -6.30
CA TYR A 42 -14.79 -0.31 -7.27
C TYR A 42 -15.32 -0.36 -8.71
N GLY A 43 -14.95 0.63 -9.52
CA GLY A 43 -15.40 0.78 -10.91
C GLY A 43 -16.84 1.29 -11.07
N ARG A 44 -17.58 1.51 -9.97
CA ARG A 44 -18.91 2.14 -10.02
C ARG A 44 -18.82 3.67 -10.18
N PRO A 45 -19.91 4.35 -10.55
CA PRO A 45 -19.96 5.80 -10.56
C PRO A 45 -19.64 6.40 -9.18
N CYS A 46 -19.09 7.62 -9.16
CA CYS A 46 -18.63 8.26 -7.92
C CYS A 46 -19.69 8.36 -6.81
N SER A 47 -20.98 8.41 -7.16
CA SER A 47 -22.09 8.44 -6.21
C SER A 47 -22.10 7.26 -5.22
N PHE A 48 -21.40 6.16 -5.53
CA PHE A 48 -21.30 4.97 -4.66
C PHE A 48 -20.15 5.05 -3.65
N CYS A 49 -19.15 5.91 -3.84
CA CYS A 49 -17.95 5.98 -2.98
C CYS A 49 -17.72 7.34 -2.31
N GLU A 50 -18.65 8.29 -2.39
CA GLU A 50 -18.52 9.61 -1.74
C GLU A 50 -18.22 9.54 -0.23
N ASN A 51 -18.67 8.48 0.45
CA ASN A 51 -18.47 8.28 1.89
C ASN A 51 -17.70 6.99 2.24
N LYS A 52 -16.93 6.43 1.29
CA LYS A 52 -16.15 5.20 1.51
C LYS A 52 -14.69 5.55 1.76
N PRO A 53 -14.09 5.16 2.90
CA PRO A 53 -12.73 5.57 3.24
C PRO A 53 -11.65 4.93 2.37
N TYR A 54 -11.95 3.82 1.69
CA TYR A 54 -10.97 3.03 0.94
C TYR A 54 -11.03 3.17 -0.59
N LEU A 55 -12.03 3.89 -1.09
CA LEU A 55 -12.19 4.21 -2.51
C LEU A 55 -12.30 5.72 -2.68
N VAL A 56 -11.79 6.23 -3.78
CA VAL A 56 -11.85 7.66 -4.12
C VAL A 56 -12.49 7.84 -5.50
N CYS A 57 -13.20 8.94 -5.66
CA CYS A 57 -13.74 9.32 -6.96
C CYS A 57 -12.60 9.85 -7.86
N MET A 58 -12.29 9.11 -8.93
CA MET A 58 -11.34 9.52 -9.96
C MET A 58 -11.93 9.24 -11.35
N ASN A 59 -11.87 10.22 -12.25
CA ASN A 59 -12.43 10.12 -13.61
C ASN A 59 -13.90 9.66 -13.63
N SER A 60 -14.72 10.20 -12.71
CA SER A 60 -16.14 9.83 -12.55
C SER A 60 -16.41 8.39 -12.10
N MET A 61 -15.38 7.64 -11.68
CA MET A 61 -15.50 6.29 -11.16
C MET A 61 -14.82 6.13 -9.80
N CYS A 62 -15.31 5.19 -9.01
CA CYS A 62 -14.71 4.76 -7.76
C CYS A 62 -13.44 3.95 -8.04
N GLN A 63 -12.31 4.43 -7.55
CA GLN A 63 -11.00 3.83 -7.78
C GLN A 63 -10.23 3.71 -6.47
N CYS A 64 -9.15 2.93 -6.48
CA CYS A 64 -8.24 2.88 -5.35
C CYS A 64 -7.54 4.23 -5.14
N GLN A 65 -7.18 4.52 -3.88
CA GLN A 65 -6.36 5.68 -3.55
C GLN A 65 -5.02 5.68 -4.30
N SER A 66 -4.37 6.84 -4.36
CA SER A 66 -3.03 7.00 -4.94
C SER A 66 -2.04 5.96 -4.39
N HIS A 67 -1.13 5.52 -5.26
CA HIS A 67 -0.13 4.50 -4.96
C HIS A 67 -0.71 3.14 -4.55
N SER A 68 -1.95 2.85 -4.96
CA SER A 68 -2.60 1.56 -4.79
C SER A 68 -3.19 1.05 -6.10
N PHE A 69 -3.38 -0.26 -6.20
CA PHE A 69 -3.99 -0.92 -7.34
C PHE A 69 -5.09 -1.88 -6.87
N TYR A 70 -6.10 -2.10 -7.71
CA TYR A 70 -7.14 -3.08 -7.42
C TYR A 70 -6.69 -4.46 -7.86
N ASN A 71 -6.61 -5.40 -6.93
CA ASN A 71 -6.15 -6.77 -7.20
C ASN A 71 -7.27 -7.73 -7.65
N GLY A 72 -8.48 -7.22 -7.88
CA GLY A 72 -9.69 -8.02 -8.15
C GLY A 72 -10.62 -8.17 -6.95
N SER A 73 -10.14 -7.91 -5.73
CA SER A 73 -10.92 -8.01 -4.48
C SER A 73 -10.83 -6.78 -3.59
N MET A 74 -9.66 -6.14 -3.53
CA MET A 74 -9.39 -5.00 -2.67
C MET A 74 -8.30 -4.12 -3.28
N CYS A 75 -8.18 -2.89 -2.76
CA CYS A 75 -7.05 -2.03 -3.08
C CYS A 75 -5.82 -2.46 -2.27
N GLN A 76 -4.73 -2.75 -2.96
CA GLN A 76 -3.43 -3.06 -2.35
C GLN A 76 -2.43 -1.97 -2.71
N SER A 77 -1.49 -1.72 -1.80
CA SER A 77 -0.40 -0.79 -2.07
C SER A 77 0.44 -1.28 -3.25
N GLN A 78 0.82 -0.35 -4.12
CA GLN A 78 1.76 -0.60 -5.20
C GLN A 78 3.12 -1.03 -4.64
N LYS A 79 3.78 -1.91 -5.40
CA LYS A 79 4.99 -2.61 -5.03
C LYS A 79 6.22 -1.80 -5.43
N PHE A 80 7.22 -1.86 -4.57
CA PHE A 80 8.52 -1.25 -4.80
C PHE A 80 9.43 -2.16 -5.63
N LEU A 81 10.62 -1.66 -5.96
CA LEU A 81 11.67 -2.38 -6.69
C LEU A 81 11.88 -3.80 -6.15
N GLY A 82 11.83 -4.79 -7.04
CA GLY A 82 11.98 -6.22 -6.75
C GLY A 82 10.70 -6.92 -6.24
N GLY A 83 9.62 -6.18 -6.00
CA GLY A 83 8.33 -6.78 -5.61
C GLY A 83 7.71 -7.56 -6.77
N SER A 84 7.16 -8.75 -6.50
CA SER A 84 6.56 -9.59 -7.53
C SER A 84 5.32 -8.96 -8.15
N CYS A 85 5.18 -8.95 -9.46
CA CYS A 85 4.05 -8.31 -10.16
C CYS A 85 3.57 -9.15 -11.35
N THR A 86 2.34 -8.90 -11.78
CA THR A 86 1.76 -9.48 -13.02
C THR A 86 1.58 -8.41 -14.10
N ASN A 87 1.38 -7.15 -13.70
CA ASN A 87 1.20 -6.02 -14.60
C ASN A 87 1.78 -4.72 -14.00
N ASP A 88 1.99 -3.73 -14.84
CA ASP A 88 2.61 -2.45 -14.46
C ASP A 88 1.82 -1.68 -13.39
N LYS A 89 0.49 -1.85 -13.33
CA LYS A 89 -0.34 -1.14 -12.34
C LYS A 89 0.00 -1.56 -10.90
N GLU A 90 0.55 -2.75 -10.72
CA GLU A 90 1.00 -3.25 -9.42
C GLU A 90 2.27 -2.56 -8.92
N CYS A 91 3.01 -1.88 -9.79
CA CYS A 91 4.29 -1.24 -9.48
C CYS A 91 4.11 0.25 -9.19
N ARG A 92 5.04 0.84 -8.44
CA ARG A 92 5.06 2.28 -8.12
C ARG A 92 5.36 3.12 -9.36
N ASN A 93 4.30 3.49 -10.08
CA ASN A 93 4.39 4.25 -11.32
C ASN A 93 4.87 5.69 -11.11
N ASP A 94 4.69 6.25 -9.90
CA ASP A 94 5.18 7.59 -9.55
C ASP A 94 6.72 7.70 -9.52
N ILE A 95 7.41 6.56 -9.44
CA ILE A 95 8.87 6.47 -9.59
C ILE A 95 9.27 5.67 -10.84
N ASN A 96 8.38 5.60 -11.84
CA ASN A 96 8.58 4.94 -13.13
C ASN A 96 8.96 3.45 -13.07
N LEU A 97 8.51 2.71 -12.04
CA LEU A 97 8.66 1.25 -12.04
C LEU A 97 7.59 0.59 -12.91
N THR A 98 7.98 -0.43 -13.65
CA THR A 98 7.09 -1.27 -14.46
C THR A 98 7.26 -2.73 -14.10
N CYS A 99 6.34 -3.58 -14.56
CA CYS A 99 6.45 -5.00 -14.33
C CYS A 99 7.34 -5.65 -15.39
N LEU A 100 8.56 -5.99 -15.01
CA LEU A 100 9.54 -6.61 -15.90
C LEU A 100 9.11 -8.05 -16.28
N SER A 101 9.70 -8.58 -17.35
CA SER A 101 9.47 -9.98 -17.79
C SER A 101 9.86 -11.03 -16.74
N THR A 102 10.69 -10.65 -15.77
CA THR A 102 11.03 -11.46 -14.58
C THR A 102 9.93 -11.47 -13.52
N MET A 103 8.76 -10.89 -13.80
CA MET A 103 7.62 -10.74 -12.89
C MET A 103 7.98 -9.97 -11.62
N GLN A 104 8.82 -8.94 -11.77
CA GLN A 104 9.26 -8.07 -10.67
C GLN A 104 9.17 -6.60 -11.09
N CYS A 105 8.81 -5.73 -10.15
CA CYS A 105 8.82 -4.30 -10.38
C CYS A 105 10.26 -3.80 -10.54
N GLY A 106 10.53 -3.09 -11.64
CA GLY A 106 11.85 -2.55 -11.96
C GLY A 106 11.84 -1.50 -13.06
#